data_AF-A0A7S4IPK3-F1
#
_entry.id   AF-A0A7S4IPK3-F1
#
_cell.length_a   1.000
_cell.length_b   1.000
_cell.length_c   1.000
_cell.angle_alpha   90.00
_cell.angle_beta   90.00
_cell.angle_gamma   90.00
#
_symmetry.space_group_name_H-M   'P 1'
#
loop_
_entity.id
_entity.type
_entity.pdbx_description
1 polymer ?
#
loop_
_entity_poly.entity_id
_entity_poly.type
_entity_poly.pdbx_seq_one_letter_code
_entity_poly.pdbx_strand_id
1 'polypeptide(L)'
;SNADIDALRKVYYREYEKDLGSLVKGELGGDLEDFCIHSIQGLEDAYDPELHTNDKAKDDADAFYEAGQGRWGTDEKSLFKLLVSSPPQHLKQVNRIYTDNNDVTLFKAFEKELRGDVEDAVLFALGMKIKPYETVAKLIDDACSGVGTDELLLTSAILRYQQILPQVQVAHKELFGKSIQERVMREVGHDYLYLLLAVLDNATE
;
A
#
# COMPACT_ATOMS: atom_id res chain seq x y z
N SER A 1 6.68 -2.09 7.75
CA SER A 1 8.13 -1.80 7.74
C SER A 1 8.92 -3.10 7.59
N ASN A 2 10.24 -3.04 7.35
CA ASN A 2 11.08 -4.24 7.33
C ASN A 2 11.04 -5.01 8.67
N ALA A 3 10.96 -4.29 9.79
CA ALA A 3 10.84 -4.91 11.12
C ALA A 3 9.53 -5.70 11.27
N ASP A 4 8.40 -5.14 10.80
CA ASP A 4 7.11 -5.84 10.84
C ASP A 4 7.10 -7.09 9.95
N ILE A 5 7.76 -7.01 8.79
CA ILE A 5 7.85 -8.14 7.85
C ILE A 5 8.73 -9.26 8.43
N ASP A 6 9.87 -8.91 9.04
CA ASP A 6 10.72 -9.87 9.75
C ASP A 6 9.97 -10.52 10.92
N ALA A 7 9.24 -9.73 11.71
CA ALA A 7 8.40 -10.25 12.79
C ALA A 7 7.32 -11.20 12.26
N LEU A 8 6.61 -10.81 11.19
CA LEU A 8 5.58 -11.62 10.55
C LEU A 8 6.14 -12.97 10.07
N ARG A 9 7.29 -12.96 9.38
CA ARG A 9 7.94 -14.18 8.90
C ARG A 9 8.34 -15.10 10.05
N LYS A 10 8.91 -14.55 11.12
CA LYS A 10 9.32 -15.30 12.31
C LYS A 10 8.14 -15.93 13.05
N VAL A 11 7.05 -15.17 13.23
CA VAL A 11 5.82 -15.67 13.87
C VAL A 11 5.18 -16.74 13.00
N TYR A 12 5.04 -16.50 11.69
CA TYR A 12 4.45 -17.47 10.77
C TYR A 12 5.21 -18.80 10.78
N TYR A 13 6.55 -18.77 10.70
CA TYR A 13 7.36 -19.98 10.77
C TYR A 13 7.20 -20.74 12.09
N ARG A 14 7.08 -20.01 13.21
CA ARG A 14 6.88 -20.62 14.54
C ARG A 14 5.54 -21.34 14.65
N GLU A 15 4.47 -20.74 14.14
CA GLU A 15 3.11 -21.27 14.27
C GLU A 15 2.84 -22.41 13.29
N TYR A 16 3.40 -22.35 12.08
CA TYR A 16 3.04 -23.26 10.98
C TYR A 16 4.18 -24.15 10.50
N GLU A 17 5.40 -23.98 11.02
CA GLU A 17 6.62 -24.70 10.60
C GLU A 17 6.88 -24.61 9.08
N LYS A 18 6.43 -23.53 8.45
CA LYS A 18 6.56 -23.25 7.02
C LYS A 18 7.09 -21.85 6.78
N ASP A 19 7.95 -21.69 5.78
CA ASP A 19 8.40 -20.36 5.34
C ASP A 19 7.25 -19.61 4.66
N LEU A 20 7.02 -18.36 5.06
CA LEU A 20 5.96 -17.51 4.51
C LEU A 20 6.12 -17.30 3.00
N GLY A 21 7.35 -17.20 2.50
CA GLY A 21 7.60 -17.10 1.06
C GLY A 21 7.18 -18.36 0.31
N SER A 22 7.34 -19.53 0.92
CA SER A 22 6.87 -20.79 0.34
C SER A 22 5.35 -20.87 0.28
N LEU A 23 4.62 -20.29 1.25
CA LEU A 23 3.17 -20.13 1.17
C LEU A 23 2.80 -19.22 -0.01
N VAL A 24 3.42 -18.04 -0.10
CA VAL A 24 3.12 -17.07 -1.17
C VAL A 24 3.33 -17.69 -2.56
N LYS A 25 4.41 -18.44 -2.77
CA LYS A 25 4.67 -19.16 -4.02
C LYS A 25 3.71 -20.32 -4.31
N GLY A 26 3.04 -20.83 -3.28
CA GLY A 26 2.08 -21.93 -3.41
C GLY A 26 0.66 -21.45 -3.71
N GLU A 27 0.30 -20.27 -3.22
CA GLU A 27 -1.06 -19.73 -3.28
C GLU A 27 -1.23 -18.67 -4.38
N LEU A 28 -0.15 -17.99 -4.79
CA LEU A 28 -0.17 -16.95 -5.81
C LEU A 28 0.54 -17.43 -7.09
N GLY A 29 0.33 -16.72 -8.19
CA GLY A 29 1.04 -16.93 -9.44
C GLY A 29 1.26 -15.63 -10.20
N GLY A 30 2.17 -15.66 -11.17
CA GLY A 30 2.46 -14.54 -12.05
C GLY A 30 3.05 -13.32 -11.31
N ASP A 31 2.74 -12.13 -11.80
CA ASP A 31 3.37 -10.90 -11.31
C ASP A 31 2.93 -10.54 -9.88
N LEU A 32 1.74 -10.98 -9.45
CA LEU A 32 1.30 -10.81 -8.07
C LEU A 32 2.18 -11.61 -7.10
N GLU A 33 2.50 -12.87 -7.45
CA GLU A 33 3.46 -13.68 -6.68
C GLU A 33 4.80 -12.97 -6.59
N ASP A 34 5.35 -12.56 -7.74
CA ASP A 34 6.64 -11.88 -7.80
C ASP A 34 6.65 -10.60 -6.95
N PHE A 35 5.61 -9.77 -7.02
CA PHE A 35 5.49 -8.55 -6.23
C PHE A 35 5.41 -8.83 -4.72
N CYS A 36 4.60 -9.80 -4.31
CA CYS A 36 4.50 -10.22 -2.91
C CYS A 36 5.83 -10.78 -2.40
N ILE A 37 6.55 -11.56 -3.19
CA ILE A 37 7.88 -12.10 -2.83
C ILE A 37 8.90 -10.98 -2.62
N HIS A 38 8.95 -9.98 -3.50
CA HIS A 38 9.84 -8.83 -3.29
C HIS A 38 9.45 -8.06 -2.01
N SER A 39 8.16 -7.88 -1.77
CA SER A 39 7.67 -7.18 -0.58
C SER A 39 8.06 -7.88 0.72
N ILE A 40 7.83 -9.19 0.84
CA ILE A 40 8.12 -9.94 2.09
C ILE A 40 9.63 -10.11 2.36
N GLN A 41 10.50 -9.79 1.42
CA GLN A 41 11.95 -9.78 1.67
C GLN A 41 12.35 -8.62 2.57
N GLY A 42 11.52 -7.58 2.72
CA GLY A 42 11.80 -6.44 3.60
C GLY A 42 13.03 -5.66 3.13
N LEU A 43 13.03 -5.27 1.86
CA LEU A 43 14.16 -4.61 1.19
C LEU A 43 14.07 -3.07 1.20
N GLU A 44 13.17 -2.47 1.98
CA GLU A 44 13.03 -1.01 2.03
C GLU A 44 14.30 -0.38 2.63
N ASP A 45 14.95 0.50 1.89
CA ASP A 45 16.14 1.20 2.36
C ASP A 45 15.74 2.21 3.45
N ALA A 46 16.61 2.40 4.45
CA ALA A 46 16.45 3.51 5.37
C ALA A 46 16.69 4.82 4.63
N TYR A 47 15.84 5.83 4.86
CA TYR A 47 16.05 7.14 4.26
C TYR A 47 17.36 7.76 4.76
N ASP A 48 18.19 8.15 3.81
CA ASP A 48 19.48 8.79 4.00
C ASP A 48 19.61 9.97 3.01
N PRO A 49 19.68 11.22 3.46
CA PRO A 49 19.75 12.39 2.58
C PRO A 49 21.04 12.47 1.74
N GLU A 50 22.11 11.76 2.12
CA GLU A 50 23.35 11.72 1.32
C GLU A 50 23.25 10.75 0.14
N LEU A 51 22.43 9.70 0.26
CA LEU A 51 22.17 8.72 -0.80
C LEU A 51 20.93 9.07 -1.63
N HIS A 52 19.87 9.53 -0.97
CA HIS A 52 18.58 9.89 -1.57
C HIS A 52 18.56 11.35 -2.00
N THR A 53 19.54 11.71 -2.84
CA THR A 53 19.71 13.06 -3.36
C THR A 53 18.71 13.38 -4.47
N ASN A 54 18.67 14.66 -4.89
CA ASN A 54 17.86 15.06 -6.03
C ASN A 54 18.29 14.35 -7.33
N ASP A 55 19.58 14.13 -7.54
CA ASP A 55 20.07 13.45 -8.74
C ASP A 55 19.72 11.96 -8.70
N LYS A 56 19.84 11.30 -7.54
CA LYS A 56 19.35 9.92 -7.39
C LYS A 56 17.85 9.81 -7.67
N ALA A 57 17.06 10.81 -7.27
CA ALA A 57 15.63 10.81 -7.53
C ALA A 57 15.30 11.03 -9.02
N LYS A 58 16.15 11.74 -9.78
CA LYS A 58 16.04 11.80 -11.25
C LYS A 58 16.39 10.46 -11.87
N ASP A 59 17.52 9.87 -11.49
CA ASP A 59 17.95 8.57 -12.01
C ASP A 59 16.88 7.50 -11.78
N ASP A 60 16.25 7.49 -10.61
CA ASP A 60 15.16 6.54 -10.31
C ASP A 60 13.87 6.86 -11.05
N ALA A 61 13.55 8.14 -11.28
CA ALA A 61 12.40 8.52 -12.11
C ALA A 61 12.60 8.03 -13.56
N ASP A 62 13.80 8.20 -14.10
CA ASP A 62 14.16 7.68 -15.42
C ASP A 62 14.11 6.15 -15.42
N ALA A 63 14.59 5.49 -14.37
CA ALA A 63 14.50 4.03 -14.24
C ALA A 63 13.04 3.52 -14.21
N PHE A 64 12.13 4.22 -13.52
CA PHE A 64 10.69 3.92 -13.58
C PHE A 64 10.12 4.10 -14.99
N TYR A 65 10.57 5.12 -15.72
CA TYR A 65 10.13 5.36 -17.10
C TYR A 65 10.62 4.24 -18.02
N GLU A 66 11.91 3.95 -18.02
CA GLU A 66 12.55 2.93 -18.86
C GLU A 66 12.01 1.51 -18.59
N ALA A 67 11.61 1.21 -17.35
CA ALA A 67 11.01 -0.07 -17.00
C ALA A 67 9.51 -0.18 -17.32
N GLY A 68 8.84 0.93 -17.67
CA GLY A 68 7.42 0.97 -18.06
C GLY A 68 7.23 1.68 -19.39
N GLN A 69 6.76 2.92 -19.35
CA GLN A 69 6.34 3.69 -20.54
C GLN A 69 7.42 3.86 -21.63
N GLY A 70 8.70 3.80 -21.25
CA GLY A 70 9.83 3.93 -22.16
C GLY A 70 10.11 2.72 -23.05
N ARG A 71 9.41 1.60 -22.83
CA ARG A 71 9.64 0.35 -23.57
C ARG A 71 8.33 -0.27 -24.09
N TRP A 72 8.47 -1.25 -24.98
CA TRP A 72 7.33 -2.09 -25.36
C TRP A 72 7.17 -3.24 -24.35
N GLY A 73 5.98 -3.33 -23.77
CA GLY A 73 5.72 -4.16 -22.58
C GLY A 73 6.26 -3.50 -21.31
N THR A 74 6.34 -4.26 -20.23
CA THR A 74 6.76 -3.79 -18.91
C THR A 74 7.92 -4.64 -18.42
N ASP A 75 8.82 -4.06 -17.62
CA ASP A 75 9.79 -4.80 -16.81
C ASP A 75 9.35 -4.76 -15.35
N GLU A 76 8.38 -5.61 -15.05
CA GLU A 76 7.68 -5.69 -13.76
C GLU A 76 8.68 -5.92 -12.62
N LYS A 77 9.69 -6.77 -12.84
CA LYS A 77 10.71 -7.08 -11.83
C LYS A 77 11.51 -5.84 -11.42
N SER A 78 11.95 -5.05 -12.40
CA SER A 78 12.66 -3.80 -12.13
C SER A 78 11.75 -2.78 -11.43
N LEU A 79 10.50 -2.63 -11.88
CA LEU A 79 9.51 -1.73 -11.26
C LEU A 79 9.21 -2.11 -9.81
N PHE A 80 8.97 -3.40 -9.53
CA PHE A 80 8.65 -3.90 -8.20
C PHE A 80 9.82 -3.70 -7.26
N LYS A 81 11.04 -3.98 -7.72
CA LYS A 81 12.25 -3.77 -6.91
C LYS A 81 12.44 -2.31 -6.56
N LEU A 82 12.32 -1.39 -7.55
CA LEU A 82 12.42 0.04 -7.31
C LEU A 82 11.36 0.53 -6.32
N LEU A 83 10.12 0.10 -6.46
CA LEU A 83 9.02 0.48 -5.58
C LEU A 83 9.24 -0.02 -4.15
N VAL A 84 9.55 -1.32 -4.00
CA VAL A 84 9.67 -1.95 -2.68
C VAL A 84 10.87 -1.38 -1.91
N SER A 85 12.02 -1.19 -2.58
CA SER A 85 13.23 -0.72 -1.91
C SER A 85 13.22 0.79 -1.60
N SER A 86 12.50 1.60 -2.37
CA SER A 86 12.53 3.07 -2.18
C SER A 86 11.87 3.51 -0.87
N PRO A 87 12.54 4.29 0.00
CA PRO A 87 11.90 4.83 1.18
C PRO A 87 10.80 5.86 0.81
N PRO A 88 9.78 6.04 1.66
CA PRO A 88 8.64 6.91 1.36
C PRO A 88 9.02 8.34 0.96
N GLN A 89 9.99 8.95 1.64
CA GLN A 89 10.44 10.32 1.39
C GLN A 89 11.08 10.45 0.00
N HIS A 90 11.95 9.50 -0.36
CA HIS A 90 12.59 9.45 -1.67
C HIS A 90 11.56 9.22 -2.77
N LEU A 91 10.66 8.25 -2.58
CA LEU A 91 9.66 7.90 -3.58
C LEU A 91 8.66 9.05 -3.86
N LYS A 92 8.36 9.89 -2.86
CA LYS A 92 7.58 11.13 -3.07
C LYS A 92 8.30 12.10 -4.01
N GLN A 93 9.61 12.24 -3.86
CA GLN A 93 10.43 13.09 -4.73
C GLN A 93 10.56 12.51 -6.13
N VAL A 94 10.78 11.20 -6.24
CA VAL A 94 10.79 10.46 -7.52
C VAL A 94 9.47 10.65 -8.24
N ASN A 95 8.32 10.46 -7.58
CA ASN A 95 7.01 10.67 -8.20
C ASN A 95 6.84 12.10 -8.72
N ARG A 96 7.31 13.10 -7.98
CA ARG A 96 7.25 14.49 -8.44
C ARG A 96 8.06 14.68 -9.73
N ILE A 97 9.33 14.29 -9.72
CA ILE A 97 10.22 14.41 -10.89
C ILE A 97 9.66 13.62 -12.09
N TYR A 98 9.20 12.40 -11.84
CA TYR A 98 8.57 11.57 -12.86
C TYR A 98 7.37 12.27 -13.49
N THR A 99 6.47 12.89 -12.70
CA THR A 99 5.31 13.57 -13.28
C THR A 99 5.68 14.88 -13.97
N ASP A 100 6.68 15.61 -13.47
CA ASP A 100 7.19 16.83 -14.12
C ASP A 100 7.82 16.52 -15.49
N ASN A 101 8.45 15.35 -15.65
CA ASN A 101 9.11 14.94 -16.90
C ASN A 101 8.17 14.27 -17.92
N ASN A 102 7.11 13.60 -17.46
CA ASN A 102 6.29 12.71 -18.30
C ASN A 102 4.81 13.11 -18.40
N ASP A 103 4.40 14.21 -17.75
CA ASP A 103 3.01 14.68 -17.67
C ASP A 103 2.00 13.64 -17.13
N VAL A 104 2.51 12.64 -16.39
CA VAL A 104 1.73 11.53 -15.83
C VAL A 104 2.32 11.09 -14.50
N THR A 105 1.47 10.79 -13.51
CA THR A 105 1.94 10.34 -12.18
C THR A 105 2.37 8.88 -12.20
N LEU A 106 3.18 8.44 -11.22
CA LEU A 106 3.52 7.02 -11.09
C LEU A 106 2.28 6.14 -10.91
N PHE A 107 1.24 6.64 -10.23
CA PHE A 107 -0.05 5.93 -10.13
C PHE A 107 -0.64 5.66 -11.52
N LYS A 108 -0.74 6.70 -12.35
CA LYS A 108 -1.29 6.59 -13.71
C LYS A 108 -0.38 5.79 -14.65
N ALA A 109 0.93 5.77 -14.39
CA ALA A 109 1.86 4.89 -15.11
C ALA A 109 1.55 3.42 -14.78
N PHE A 110 1.48 3.05 -13.50
CA PHE A 110 1.18 1.67 -13.10
C PHE A 110 -0.20 1.20 -13.55
N GLU A 111 -1.23 2.04 -13.52
CA GLU A 111 -2.57 1.69 -14.05
C GLU A 111 -2.57 1.39 -15.57
N LYS A 112 -1.60 1.93 -16.31
CA LYS A 112 -1.44 1.67 -17.76
C LYS A 112 -0.67 0.38 -18.03
N GLU A 113 0.38 0.15 -17.23
CA GLU A 113 1.33 -0.96 -17.43
C GLU A 113 0.90 -2.28 -16.78
N LEU A 114 0.08 -2.23 -15.72
CA LEU A 114 -0.36 -3.40 -14.95
C LEU A 114 -1.87 -3.62 -15.09
N ARG A 115 -2.33 -4.83 -14.78
CA ARG A 115 -3.74 -5.23 -14.82
C ARG A 115 -4.07 -6.21 -13.70
N GLY A 116 -5.30 -6.13 -13.17
CA GLY A 116 -5.83 -7.11 -12.20
C GLY A 116 -5.17 -6.99 -10.83
N ASP A 117 -5.10 -8.09 -10.08
CA ASP A 117 -4.70 -8.07 -8.67
C ASP A 117 -3.29 -7.49 -8.42
N VAL A 118 -2.37 -7.63 -9.36
CA VAL A 118 -1.02 -7.03 -9.25
C VAL A 118 -1.07 -5.50 -9.37
N GLU A 119 -1.97 -4.96 -10.20
CA GLU A 119 -2.21 -3.52 -10.31
C GLU A 119 -2.67 -2.98 -8.95
N ASP A 120 -3.66 -3.62 -8.33
CA ASP A 120 -4.20 -3.22 -7.03
C ASP A 120 -3.13 -3.28 -5.92
N ALA A 121 -2.35 -4.37 -5.88
CA ALA A 121 -1.28 -4.54 -4.90
C ALA A 121 -0.17 -3.47 -5.03
N VAL A 122 0.26 -3.18 -6.26
CA VAL A 122 1.29 -2.18 -6.55
C VAL A 122 0.79 -0.77 -6.25
N LEU A 123 -0.45 -0.44 -6.64
CA LEU A 123 -1.05 0.87 -6.35
C LEU A 123 -1.27 1.06 -4.85
N PHE A 124 -1.65 0.01 -4.12
CA PHE A 124 -1.75 0.04 -2.66
C PHE A 124 -0.38 0.32 -2.03
N ALA A 125 0.66 -0.39 -2.44
CA ALA A 125 2.02 -0.18 -1.90
C ALA A 125 2.58 1.21 -2.21
N LEU A 126 2.39 1.71 -3.44
CA LEU A 126 2.74 3.08 -3.83
C LEU A 126 1.96 4.11 -3.00
N GLY A 127 0.66 3.86 -2.83
CA GLY A 127 -0.25 4.64 -2.01
C GLY A 127 0.22 4.75 -0.56
N MET A 128 0.55 3.64 0.07
CA MET A 128 1.07 3.60 1.44
C MET A 128 2.37 4.39 1.62
N LYS A 129 3.20 4.53 0.58
CA LYS A 129 4.42 5.35 0.63
C LYS A 129 4.15 6.83 0.38
N ILE A 130 3.29 7.18 -0.57
CA ILE A 130 3.08 8.58 -1.01
C ILE A 130 1.93 9.27 -0.27
N LYS A 131 0.80 8.57 -0.09
CA LYS A 131 -0.48 9.10 0.43
C LYS A 131 -1.12 8.11 1.41
N PRO A 132 -0.43 7.71 2.50
CA PRO A 132 -0.88 6.62 3.36
C PRO A 132 -2.28 6.83 3.94
N TYR A 133 -2.62 8.06 4.31
CA TYR A 133 -3.90 8.35 4.96
C TYR A 133 -5.06 8.22 3.99
N GLU A 134 -4.90 8.78 2.78
CA GLU A 134 -5.86 8.65 1.70
C GLU A 134 -5.99 7.20 1.21
N THR A 135 -4.88 6.45 1.15
CA THR A 135 -4.89 5.05 0.76
C THR A 135 -5.67 4.18 1.75
N VAL A 136 -5.45 4.35 3.06
CA VAL A 136 -6.22 3.61 4.06
C VAL A 136 -7.67 4.08 4.12
N ALA A 137 -7.93 5.37 3.93
CA ALA A 137 -9.30 5.90 3.88
C ALA A 137 -10.10 5.27 2.72
N LYS A 138 -9.49 5.15 1.54
CA LYS A 138 -10.08 4.43 0.41
C LYS A 138 -10.28 2.95 0.70
N LEU A 139 -9.28 2.28 1.28
CA LEU A 139 -9.40 0.87 1.65
C LEU A 139 -10.62 0.60 2.56
N ILE A 140 -10.87 1.48 3.53
CA ILE A 140 -12.04 1.41 4.42
C ILE A 140 -13.34 1.67 3.65
N ASP A 141 -13.38 2.65 2.76
CA ASP A 141 -14.56 2.96 1.95
C ASP A 141 -14.89 1.84 0.94
N ASP A 142 -13.86 1.24 0.34
CA ASP A 142 -13.95 0.11 -0.58
C ASP A 142 -14.52 -1.14 0.12
N ALA A 143 -14.08 -1.41 1.35
CA ALA A 143 -14.64 -2.50 2.18
C ALA A 143 -16.15 -2.36 2.44
N CYS A 144 -16.66 -1.14 2.35
CA CYS A 144 -18.07 -0.81 2.56
C CYS A 144 -18.83 -0.62 1.24
N SER A 145 -18.19 -0.83 0.08
CA SER A 145 -18.77 -0.49 -1.22
C SER A 145 -19.40 -1.72 -1.88
N GLY A 146 -20.53 -1.52 -2.55
CA GLY A 146 -21.26 -2.58 -3.25
C GLY A 146 -22.39 -3.18 -2.41
N VAL A 147 -22.70 -4.45 -2.66
CA VAL A 147 -23.76 -5.18 -1.94
C VAL A 147 -23.15 -5.89 -0.74
N GLY A 148 -23.53 -5.46 0.46
CA GLY A 148 -22.96 -5.95 1.71
C GLY A 148 -21.63 -5.27 2.04
N THR A 149 -20.96 -5.82 3.04
CA THR A 149 -19.73 -5.25 3.62
C THR A 149 -18.67 -6.34 3.65
N ASP A 150 -17.45 -6.05 3.18
CA ASP A 150 -16.29 -6.90 3.44
C ASP A 150 -15.82 -6.67 4.88
N GLU A 151 -16.44 -7.40 5.81
CA GLU A 151 -16.18 -7.26 7.24
C GLU A 151 -14.73 -7.59 7.61
N LEU A 152 -14.10 -8.52 6.86
CA LEU A 152 -12.71 -8.91 7.08
C LEU A 152 -11.76 -7.77 6.68
N LEU A 153 -11.96 -7.18 5.50
CA LEU A 153 -11.16 -6.05 5.04
C LEU A 153 -11.37 -4.83 5.95
N LEU A 154 -12.63 -4.52 6.30
CA LEU A 154 -12.98 -3.41 7.18
C LEU A 154 -12.29 -3.55 8.56
N THR A 155 -12.44 -4.71 9.20
CA THR A 155 -11.81 -4.98 10.50
C THR A 155 -10.30 -4.92 10.40
N SER A 156 -9.72 -5.55 9.37
CA SER A 156 -8.27 -5.59 9.18
C SER A 156 -7.68 -4.21 8.97
N ALA A 157 -8.34 -3.36 8.16
CA ALA A 157 -7.91 -1.99 7.92
C ALA A 157 -7.95 -1.15 9.21
N ILE A 158 -9.06 -1.19 9.95
CA ILE A 158 -9.20 -0.43 11.19
C ILE A 158 -8.17 -0.88 12.24
N LEU A 159 -8.00 -2.18 12.47
CA LEU A 159 -7.06 -2.69 13.48
C LEU A 159 -5.60 -2.48 13.08
N ARG A 160 -5.23 -2.77 11.83
CA ARG A 160 -3.84 -2.68 11.37
C ARG A 160 -3.31 -1.25 11.39
N TYR A 161 -4.17 -0.28 11.07
CA TYR A 161 -3.76 1.11 10.88
C TYR A 161 -4.16 2.02 12.05
N GLN A 162 -4.43 1.45 13.23
CA GLN A 162 -4.80 2.20 14.44
C GLN A 162 -3.89 3.40 14.72
N GLN A 163 -2.57 3.22 14.54
CA GLN A 163 -1.57 4.26 14.84
C GLN A 163 -1.68 5.50 13.95
N ILE A 164 -2.32 5.39 12.77
CA ILE A 164 -2.51 6.51 11.84
C ILE A 164 -3.99 6.85 11.63
N LEU A 165 -4.91 6.18 12.36
CA LEU A 165 -6.35 6.38 12.21
C LEU A 165 -6.79 7.85 12.37
N PRO A 166 -6.22 8.67 13.27
CA PRO A 166 -6.59 10.08 13.35
C PRO A 166 -6.44 10.82 12.02
N GLN A 167 -5.31 10.62 11.33
CA GLN A 167 -5.06 11.24 10.03
C GLN A 167 -5.91 10.61 8.93
N VAL A 168 -6.16 9.30 9.01
CA VAL A 168 -7.06 8.59 8.09
C VAL A 168 -8.49 9.13 8.22
N GLN A 169 -8.97 9.43 9.43
CA GLN A 169 -10.31 10.02 9.65
C GLN A 169 -10.43 11.40 8.98
N VAL A 170 -9.40 12.23 9.07
CA VAL A 170 -9.35 13.53 8.37
C VAL A 170 -9.40 13.30 6.85
N ALA A 171 -8.52 12.45 6.32
CA ALA A 171 -8.46 12.14 4.89
C ALA A 171 -9.79 11.57 4.36
N HIS A 172 -10.42 10.66 5.11
CA HIS A 172 -11.71 10.07 4.74
C HIS A 172 -12.81 11.14 4.66
N LYS A 173 -12.85 12.08 5.61
CA LYS A 173 -13.80 13.19 5.59
C LYS A 173 -13.57 14.13 4.41
N GLU A 174 -12.31 14.42 4.07
CA GLU A 174 -11.95 15.24 2.91
C GLU A 174 -12.31 14.57 1.57
N LEU A 175 -12.10 13.25 1.46
CA LEU A 175 -12.35 12.49 0.24
C LEU A 175 -13.84 12.17 0.02
N PHE A 176 -14.57 11.83 1.08
CA PHE A 176 -15.92 11.27 0.99
C PHE A 176 -17.02 12.12 1.64
N GLY A 177 -16.65 13.21 2.33
CA GLY A 177 -17.59 14.13 2.98
C GLY A 177 -18.26 13.60 4.25
N LYS A 178 -17.83 12.43 4.75
CA LYS A 178 -18.37 11.74 5.93
C LYS A 178 -17.25 11.15 6.78
N SER A 179 -17.46 10.98 8.07
CA SER A 179 -16.49 10.31 8.94
C SER A 179 -16.47 8.78 8.71
N ILE A 180 -15.43 8.11 9.20
CA ILE A 180 -15.38 6.65 9.18
C ILE A 180 -16.49 6.07 10.07
N GLN A 181 -16.76 6.70 11.21
CA GLN A 181 -17.85 6.30 12.11
C GLN A 181 -19.20 6.35 11.38
N GLU A 182 -19.49 7.44 10.65
CA GLU A 182 -20.71 7.57 9.86
C GLU A 182 -20.79 6.53 8.74
N ARG A 183 -19.65 6.14 8.14
CA ARG A 183 -19.61 5.03 7.17
C ARG A 183 -19.98 3.72 7.85
N VAL A 184 -19.25 3.33 8.89
CA VAL A 184 -19.42 2.04 9.58
C VAL A 184 -20.83 1.89 10.17
N MET A 185 -21.41 2.94 10.74
CA MET A 185 -22.79 2.91 11.28
C MET A 185 -23.87 2.57 10.26
N ARG A 186 -23.60 2.72 8.96
CA ARG A 186 -24.54 2.38 7.88
C ARG A 186 -24.37 0.95 7.37
N GLU A 187 -23.22 0.35 7.61
CA GLU A 187 -22.76 -0.89 6.96
C GLU A 187 -22.81 -2.09 7.89
N VAL A 188 -22.70 -1.87 9.20
CA VAL A 188 -22.68 -2.92 10.22
C VAL A 188 -23.59 -2.56 11.38
N GLY A 189 -24.04 -3.57 12.14
CA GLY A 189 -24.96 -3.38 13.27
C GLY A 189 -24.58 -4.16 14.52
N HIS A 190 -25.36 -3.97 15.58
CA HIS A 190 -25.26 -4.70 16.84
C HIS A 190 -23.84 -4.66 17.46
N ASP A 191 -23.41 -5.75 18.08
CA ASP A 191 -22.15 -5.85 18.83
C ASP A 191 -20.92 -5.56 17.97
N TYR A 192 -20.95 -5.92 16.69
CA TYR A 192 -19.86 -5.63 15.76
C TYR A 192 -19.69 -4.12 15.52
N LEU A 193 -20.80 -3.39 15.37
CA LEU A 193 -20.78 -1.93 15.29
C LEU A 193 -20.16 -1.32 16.56
N TYR A 194 -20.60 -1.77 17.74
CA TYR A 194 -20.07 -1.24 19.00
C TYR A 194 -18.57 -1.49 19.15
N LEU A 195 -18.07 -2.65 18.71
CA LEU A 195 -16.65 -2.97 18.72
C LEU A 195 -15.85 -2.01 17.81
N LEU A 196 -16.30 -1.81 16.55
CA LEU A 196 -15.59 -0.94 15.62
C LEU A 196 -15.59 0.52 16.07
N LEU A 197 -16.71 1.02 16.60
CA LEU A 197 -16.78 2.38 17.15
C LEU A 197 -15.84 2.54 18.35
N ALA A 198 -15.80 1.58 19.27
CA ALA A 198 -14.88 1.63 20.41
C ALA A 198 -13.41 1.69 19.97
N VAL A 199 -13.03 0.96 18.92
CA VAL A 199 -11.67 1.03 18.36
C VAL A 199 -11.39 2.39 17.73
N LEU A 200 -12.35 2.93 16.96
CA LEU A 200 -12.20 4.23 16.28
C LEU A 200 -12.09 5.39 17.27
N ASP A 201 -12.84 5.33 18.38
CA ASP A 201 -12.84 6.37 19.41
C ASP A 201 -11.53 6.34 20.21
N ASN A 202 -11.05 5.15 20.63
CA ASN A 202 -9.76 5.00 21.30
C ASN A 202 -8.57 5.47 20.46
N ALA A 203 -8.68 5.42 19.13
CA ALA A 203 -7.61 5.90 18.26
C ALA A 203 -7.50 7.43 18.23
N THR A 204 -8.51 8.17 18.72
CA THR A 204 -8.57 9.63 18.71
C THR A 204 -8.18 10.30 20.05
N GLU A 205 -7.96 9.51 21.10
CA GLU A 205 -7.45 9.95 22.41
C GLU A 205 -5.92 10.02 22.44
#